data_AF-A0A966V8E6-F1
#
_entry.id   AF-A0A966V8E6-F1
#
_cell.length_a   1.000
_cell.length_b   1.000
_cell.length_c   1.000
_cell.angle_alpha   90.00
_cell.angle_beta   90.00
_cell.angle_gamma   90.00
#
_symmetry.space_group_name_H-M   'P 1'
#
loop_
_entity.id
_entity.type
_entity.pdbx_description
1 polymer ?
#
loop_
_entity_poly.entity_id
_entity_poly.type
_entity_poly.pdbx_seq_one_letter_code
_entity_poly.pdbx_strand_id
1 'polypeptide(L)'
;MPALYYYDGETKRPLVNSAYDYFEGLTVEESLTRATIKQNFAKRPDGIIGSFGYVNSDSFAGTAPYQCKHEGSTVERVDELWGNVVKKYWKAESQVLFRPTGWNLQLPDVGWNFIAGGQKRRAMVFDFQNGEWIPSANPVGLNGSGGQTGGYPAILERRVVPETSFTGLFGSPPG
;
A
#
# COMPACT_ATOMS: atom_id res chain seq x y z
N MET A 1 9.71 -9.35 -0.74
CA MET A 1 10.07 -9.02 0.66
C MET A 1 8.80 -9.10 1.49
N PRO A 2 8.76 -9.85 2.60
CA PRO A 2 7.57 -9.91 3.46
C PRO A 2 7.29 -8.53 4.06
N ALA A 3 6.02 -8.12 4.08
CA ALA A 3 5.61 -6.87 4.72
C ALA A 3 5.51 -7.08 6.23
N LEU A 4 6.43 -6.49 7.00
CA LEU A 4 6.43 -6.56 8.47
C LEU A 4 5.80 -5.32 9.13
N TYR A 5 5.58 -4.27 8.35
CA TYR A 5 5.05 -2.98 8.82
C TYR A 5 4.09 -2.38 7.80
N TYR A 6 3.26 -1.46 8.27
CA TYR A 6 2.41 -0.59 7.46
C TYR A 6 2.50 0.86 7.94
N TYR A 7 2.08 1.79 7.11
CA TYR A 7 1.96 3.21 7.40
C TYR A 7 0.54 3.53 7.86
N ASP A 8 0.39 4.07 9.07
CA ASP A 8 -0.80 4.73 9.58
C ASP A 8 -0.56 6.24 9.53
N GLY A 9 -1.07 6.89 8.48
CA GLY A 9 -0.58 8.20 8.05
C GLY A 9 0.92 8.14 7.73
N GLU A 10 1.72 8.93 8.44
CA GLU A 10 3.19 8.96 8.32
C GLU A 10 3.89 7.99 9.29
N THR A 11 3.17 7.39 10.24
CA THR A 11 3.77 6.55 11.28
C THR A 11 3.87 5.10 10.83
N LYS A 12 5.06 4.50 10.93
CA LYS A 12 5.23 3.05 10.72
C LYS A 12 4.77 2.25 11.93
N ARG A 13 3.94 1.24 11.70
CA ARG A 13 3.41 0.32 12.71
C ARG A 13 3.64 -1.13 12.30
N PRO A 14 3.78 -2.07 13.26
CA PRO A 14 3.91 -3.49 12.94
C PRO A 14 2.65 -4.00 12.23
N LEU A 15 2.81 -4.90 11.26
CA LEU A 15 1.69 -5.50 10.53
C LEU A 15 1.00 -6.56 11.38
N VAL A 16 0.00 -6.12 12.14
CA VAL A 16 -0.79 -6.96 13.06
C VAL A 16 -2.29 -6.80 12.83
N ASN A 17 -3.04 -7.82 13.20
CA ASN A 17 -4.50 -7.77 13.28
C ASN A 17 -4.94 -6.86 14.44
N SER A 18 -6.25 -6.65 14.61
CA SER A 18 -6.77 -5.76 15.65
C SER A 18 -6.60 -6.29 17.09
N ALA A 19 -6.20 -7.54 17.27
CA ALA A 19 -5.83 -8.16 18.55
C ALA A 19 -4.30 -8.30 18.75
N TYR A 20 -3.50 -7.61 17.91
CA TYR A 20 -2.03 -7.60 17.95
C TYR A 20 -1.37 -8.96 17.67
N ASP A 21 -2.01 -9.85 16.92
CA ASP A 21 -1.36 -11.02 16.32
C ASP A 21 -0.72 -10.63 14.98
N TYR A 22 0.45 -11.16 14.67
CA TYR A 22 1.13 -10.89 13.41
C TYR A 22 0.44 -11.58 12.23
N PHE A 23 0.44 -10.91 11.07
CA PHE A 23 0.08 -11.55 9.80
C PHE A 23 1.30 -12.26 9.21
N GLU A 24 1.17 -13.53 8.88
CA GLU A 24 2.24 -14.35 8.29
C GLU A 24 1.97 -14.67 6.81
N GLY A 25 3.03 -14.77 6.01
CA GLY A 25 2.99 -15.44 4.71
C GLY A 25 2.21 -14.77 3.57
N LEU A 26 1.93 -13.47 3.65
CA LEU A 26 1.11 -12.79 2.65
C LEU A 26 1.82 -12.68 1.28
N THR A 27 1.22 -13.30 0.26
CA THR A 27 1.59 -13.14 -1.16
C THR A 27 0.33 -12.88 -1.98
N VAL A 28 0.36 -11.88 -2.86
CA VAL A 28 -0.71 -11.64 -3.82
C VAL A 28 -0.07 -11.48 -5.20
N GLU A 29 -0.63 -12.20 -6.18
CA GLU A 29 -0.28 -12.06 -7.59
C GLU A 29 -1.39 -11.29 -8.29
N GLU A 30 -1.02 -10.27 -9.06
CA GLU A 30 -1.96 -9.50 -9.87
C GLU A 30 -1.21 -8.95 -11.09
N SER A 31 -1.93 -8.86 -12.22
CA SER A 31 -1.40 -8.26 -13.43
C SER A 31 -1.27 -6.75 -13.26
N LEU A 32 -0.12 -6.20 -13.63
CA LEU A 32 0.18 -4.78 -13.53
C LEU A 32 0.26 -4.15 -14.91
N THR A 33 -0.35 -2.98 -15.08
CA THR A 33 -0.18 -2.17 -16.30
C THR A 33 0.92 -1.13 -16.07
N ARG A 34 1.88 -1.02 -17.00
CA ARG A 34 2.95 -0.02 -16.92
C ARG A 34 2.67 1.16 -17.84
N ALA A 35 2.61 2.36 -17.29
CA ALA A 35 2.57 3.61 -18.03
C ALA A 35 3.96 4.27 -18.02
N THR A 36 4.32 4.92 -19.13
CA THR A 36 5.57 5.68 -19.25
C THR A 36 5.24 7.16 -19.43
N ILE A 37 5.81 8.01 -18.58
CA ILE A 37 5.62 9.45 -18.57
C ILE A 37 6.93 10.12 -18.94
N LYS A 38 6.91 10.98 -19.97
CA LYS A 38 8.09 11.71 -20.44
C LYS A 38 7.89 13.21 -20.22
N GLN A 39 8.83 13.84 -19.52
CA GLN A 39 8.75 15.26 -19.18
C GLN A 39 10.12 15.93 -19.29
N ASN A 40 10.11 17.23 -19.64
CA ASN A 40 11.28 18.07 -19.70
C ASN A 40 11.22 19.12 -18.58
N PHE A 41 12.36 19.39 -17.94
CA PHE A 41 12.48 20.26 -16.79
C PHE A 41 13.64 21.25 -16.96
N ALA A 42 13.45 22.48 -16.49
CA ALA A 42 14.53 23.47 -16.47
C ALA A 42 15.60 23.17 -15.40
N LYS A 43 15.21 22.45 -14.33
CA LYS A 43 16.08 22.02 -13.22
C LYS A 43 15.98 20.51 -13.06
N ARG A 44 16.96 19.90 -12.38
CA ARG A 44 16.92 18.46 -12.07
C ARG A 44 15.65 18.15 -11.25
N PRO A 45 14.82 17.17 -11.66
CA PRO A 45 13.54 16.89 -11.01
C PRO A 45 13.72 15.98 -9.79
N ASP A 46 14.27 16.52 -8.70
CA ASP A 46 14.60 15.72 -7.51
C ASP A 46 13.36 15.10 -6.83
N GLY A 47 12.19 15.74 -6.92
CA GLY A 47 10.93 15.18 -6.40
C GLY A 47 10.47 13.92 -7.14
N ILE A 48 10.71 13.84 -8.46
CA ILE A 48 10.44 12.63 -9.24
C ILE A 48 11.44 11.54 -8.85
N ILE A 49 12.73 11.86 -8.76
CA ILE A 49 13.77 10.90 -8.38
C ILE A 49 13.50 10.33 -6.98
N GLY A 50 13.11 11.19 -6.03
CA GLY A 50 12.86 10.82 -4.64
C GLY A 50 11.59 10.02 -4.40
N SER A 51 10.66 9.96 -5.36
CA SER A 51 9.37 9.27 -5.20
C SER A 51 9.40 7.80 -5.63
N PHE A 52 10.58 7.23 -5.90
CA PHE A 52 10.71 5.81 -6.22
C PHE A 52 10.04 4.92 -5.16
N GLY A 53 9.13 4.05 -5.59
CA GLY A 53 8.39 3.14 -4.72
C GLY A 53 7.18 3.76 -4.01
N TYR A 54 6.91 5.06 -4.17
CA TYR A 54 5.74 5.72 -3.61
C TYR A 54 4.47 5.38 -4.41
N VAL A 55 3.32 5.45 -3.75
CA VAL A 55 2.00 5.36 -4.38
C VAL A 55 1.31 6.73 -4.45
N ASN A 56 0.36 6.88 -5.38
CA ASN A 56 -0.41 8.11 -5.50
C ASN A 56 -1.34 8.31 -4.30
N SER A 57 -1.30 9.49 -3.68
CA SER A 57 -2.25 9.89 -2.63
C SER A 57 -3.52 10.56 -3.18
N ASP A 58 -3.49 10.96 -4.45
CA ASP A 58 -4.53 11.68 -5.18
C ASP A 58 -5.03 10.88 -6.39
N SER A 59 -6.15 11.28 -6.99
CA SER A 59 -6.57 10.69 -8.26
C SER A 59 -5.57 11.07 -9.37
N PHE A 60 -5.18 10.10 -10.19
CA PHE A 60 -4.15 10.30 -11.21
C PHE A 60 -4.50 9.51 -12.47
N ALA A 61 -4.51 10.16 -13.64
CA ALA A 61 -4.78 9.50 -14.92
C ALA A 61 -6.09 8.67 -14.95
N GLY A 62 -7.14 9.14 -14.27
CA GLY A 62 -8.42 8.43 -14.15
C GLY A 62 -8.46 7.32 -13.09
N THR A 63 -7.36 7.10 -12.35
CA THR A 63 -7.31 6.11 -11.25
C THR A 63 -7.60 6.77 -9.91
N ALA A 64 -8.13 5.99 -8.97
CA ALA A 64 -8.30 6.40 -7.59
C ALA A 64 -6.94 6.48 -6.85
N PRO A 65 -6.89 7.10 -5.66
CA PRO A 65 -5.73 7.01 -4.77
C PRO A 65 -5.27 5.57 -4.55
N TYR A 66 -3.96 5.40 -4.35
CA TYR A 66 -3.29 4.14 -4.05
C TYR A 66 -3.31 3.07 -5.16
N GLN A 67 -3.72 3.41 -6.38
CA GLN A 67 -3.74 2.48 -7.53
C GLN A 67 -2.51 2.57 -8.42
N CYS A 68 -1.74 3.64 -8.34
CA CYS A 68 -0.53 3.88 -9.10
C CYS A 68 0.69 3.87 -8.19
N LYS A 69 1.76 3.20 -8.61
CA LYS A 69 3.05 3.17 -7.91
C LYS A 69 4.16 3.62 -8.85
N HIS A 70 5.02 4.51 -8.36
CA HIS A 70 6.18 4.94 -9.12
C HIS A 70 7.24 3.83 -9.07
N GLU A 71 7.48 3.17 -10.20
CA GLU A 71 8.46 2.09 -10.33
C GLU A 71 9.88 2.64 -10.49
N GLY A 72 10.04 3.85 -11.03
CA GLY A 72 11.30 4.55 -11.11
C GLY A 72 11.42 5.44 -12.33
N SER A 73 12.51 6.21 -12.38
CA SER A 73 12.76 7.17 -13.45
C SER A 73 14.18 7.06 -13.98
N THR A 74 14.33 7.30 -15.28
CA THR A 74 15.60 7.67 -15.89
C THR A 74 15.64 9.18 -16.07
N VAL A 75 16.72 9.83 -15.64
CA VAL A 75 16.89 11.29 -15.73
C VAL A 75 18.22 11.62 -16.40
N GLU A 76 18.18 12.41 -17.47
CA GLU A 76 19.34 12.82 -18.26
C GLU A 76 19.38 14.33 -18.48
N ARG A 77 20.57 14.93 -18.54
CA ARG A 77 20.74 16.33 -18.96
C ARG A 77 20.92 16.36 -20.47
N VAL A 78 20.10 17.17 -21.15
CA VAL A 78 20.10 17.33 -22.59
C VAL A 78 20.53 18.76 -22.93
N ASP A 79 21.50 18.87 -23.83
CA ASP A 79 21.95 20.12 -24.43
C ASP A 79 21.56 20.05 -25.93
N GLU A 80 20.63 20.89 -26.37
CA GLU A 80 20.04 20.86 -27.73
C GLU A 80 20.13 22.24 -28.38
N LEU A 81 20.44 22.29 -29.69
CA LEU A 81 20.44 23.53 -30.45
C LEU A 81 19.06 23.78 -31.06
N TRP A 82 18.37 24.84 -30.62
CA TRP A 82 17.07 25.23 -31.15
C TRP A 82 17.05 26.72 -31.49
N GLY A 83 16.72 27.05 -32.74
CA GLY A 83 16.71 28.45 -33.20
C GLY A 83 18.06 29.15 -33.06
N ASN A 84 19.17 28.43 -33.29
CA ASN A 84 20.55 28.91 -33.12
C ASN A 84 20.95 29.29 -31.68
N VAL A 85 20.18 28.85 -30.68
CA VAL A 85 20.48 29.01 -29.25
C VAL A 85 20.58 27.63 -28.60
N VAL A 86 21.66 27.40 -27.83
CA VAL A 86 21.80 26.17 -27.04
C VAL A 86 20.84 26.22 -25.87
N LYS A 87 19.88 25.29 -25.84
CA LYS A 87 18.95 25.06 -24.74
C LYS A 87 19.49 23.90 -23.90
N LYS A 88 19.47 24.08 -22.58
CA LYS A 88 19.88 23.07 -21.61
C LYS A 88 18.69 22.75 -20.73
N TYR A 89 18.32 21.48 -20.68
CA TYR A 89 17.20 20.99 -19.87
C TYR A 89 17.48 19.59 -19.34
N TRP A 90 16.65 19.14 -18.42
CA TRP A 90 16.64 17.79 -17.91
C TRP A 90 15.45 17.06 -18.52
N LYS A 91 15.67 15.85 -19.00
CA LYS A 91 14.61 14.96 -19.47
C LYS A 91 14.45 13.82 -18.47
N ALA A 92 13.21 13.56 -18.07
CA ALA A 92 12.88 12.41 -17.23
C ALA A 92 11.90 11.48 -17.96
N GLU A 93 12.16 10.18 -17.85
CA GLU A 93 11.26 9.12 -18.27
C GLU A 93 10.90 8.29 -17.04
N SER A 94 9.67 8.44 -16.54
CA SER A 94 9.18 7.78 -15.32
C SER A 94 8.23 6.64 -15.67
N GLN A 95 8.36 5.53 -14.95
CA GLN A 95 7.51 4.36 -15.08
C GLN A 95 6.56 4.27 -13.91
N VAL A 96 5.26 4.21 -14.19
CA VAL A 96 4.20 4.09 -13.19
C VAL A 96 3.49 2.76 -13.40
N LEU A 97 3.37 1.96 -12.35
CA LEU A 97 2.63 0.71 -12.33
C LEU A 97 1.23 0.94 -11.79
N PHE A 98 0.23 0.58 -12.57
CA PHE A 98 -1.16 0.58 -12.19
C PHE A 98 -1.59 -0.82 -11.71
N ARG A 99 -2.34 -0.82 -10.60
CA ARG A 99 -2.93 -1.99 -9.98
C ARG A 99 -4.42 -1.71 -9.67
N PRO A 100 -5.38 -2.39 -10.32
CA PRO A 100 -6.81 -2.15 -10.14
C PRO A 100 -7.29 -2.23 -8.69
N THR A 101 -6.82 -3.21 -7.90
CA THR A 101 -7.24 -3.34 -6.49
C THR A 101 -6.54 -2.34 -5.56
N GLY A 102 -5.59 -1.56 -6.07
CA GLY A 102 -4.72 -0.72 -5.25
C GLY A 102 -3.53 -1.48 -4.65
N TRP A 103 -2.58 -0.71 -4.14
CA TRP A 103 -1.33 -1.15 -3.54
C TRP A 103 -1.41 -1.34 -2.02
N ASN A 104 -2.52 -0.96 -1.41
CA ASN A 104 -2.81 -1.26 -0.01
C ASN A 104 -3.15 -2.74 0.14
N LEU A 105 -2.66 -3.37 1.20
CA LEU A 105 -3.05 -4.72 1.54
C LEU A 105 -4.46 -4.72 2.13
N GLN A 106 -5.34 -5.55 1.60
CA GLN A 106 -6.65 -5.83 2.17
C GLN A 106 -6.55 -7.14 2.94
N LEU A 107 -6.47 -7.03 4.27
CA LEU A 107 -6.22 -8.18 5.14
C LEU A 107 -7.49 -8.54 5.91
N PRO A 108 -7.96 -9.79 5.87
CA PRO A 108 -9.02 -10.21 6.76
C PRO A 108 -8.52 -10.11 8.21
N ASP A 109 -9.28 -9.42 9.04
CA ASP A 109 -8.99 -9.25 10.47
C ASP A 109 -9.31 -10.55 11.19
N VAL A 110 -8.36 -11.49 11.18
CA VAL A 110 -8.50 -12.81 11.79
C VAL A 110 -7.35 -13.07 12.75
N GLY A 111 -7.61 -13.82 13.80
CA GLY A 111 -6.62 -14.09 14.83
C GLY A 111 -6.94 -15.29 15.68
N TRP A 112 -5.95 -15.73 16.44
CA TRP A 112 -6.16 -16.73 17.48
C TRP A 112 -6.56 -16.11 18.81
N ASN A 113 -6.43 -14.78 18.91
CA ASN A 113 -6.77 -14.01 20.08
C ASN A 113 -7.77 -12.90 19.73
N PHE A 114 -8.48 -12.42 20.74
CA PHE A 114 -9.39 -11.29 20.66
C PHE A 114 -9.27 -10.43 21.93
N ILE A 115 -9.77 -9.20 21.89
CA ILE A 115 -9.84 -8.26 23.01
C ILE A 115 -11.26 -8.27 23.57
N ALA A 116 -11.39 -8.59 24.87
CA ALA A 116 -12.64 -8.44 25.61
C ALA A 116 -12.36 -7.90 27.01
N GLY A 117 -13.10 -6.85 27.39
CA GLY A 117 -12.87 -6.14 28.65
C GLY A 117 -11.47 -5.50 28.72
N GLY A 118 -10.91 -5.07 27.58
CA GLY A 118 -9.56 -4.48 27.50
C GLY A 118 -8.42 -5.48 27.64
N GLN A 119 -8.70 -6.78 27.70
CA GLN A 119 -7.70 -7.83 27.84
C GLN A 119 -7.65 -8.72 26.60
N LYS A 120 -6.44 -9.10 26.20
CA LYS A 120 -6.21 -10.11 25.16
C LYS A 120 -6.56 -11.49 25.72
N ARG A 121 -7.43 -12.21 25.00
CA ARG A 121 -7.93 -13.54 25.36
C ARG A 121 -7.76 -14.48 24.17
N ARG A 122 -7.50 -15.76 24.47
CA ARG A 122 -7.46 -16.83 23.46
C ARG A 122 -8.87 -17.14 22.98
N ALA A 123 -9.07 -17.28 21.67
CA ALA A 123 -10.31 -17.78 21.13
C ALA A 123 -10.51 -19.26 21.50
N MET A 124 -11.69 -19.59 22.02
CA MET A 124 -12.01 -20.93 22.50
C MET A 124 -13.30 -21.44 21.82
N VAL A 125 -13.42 -22.75 21.70
CA VAL A 125 -14.65 -23.45 21.30
C VAL A 125 -15.03 -24.40 22.43
N PHE A 126 -16.33 -24.58 22.67
CA PHE A 126 -16.81 -25.52 23.67
C PHE A 126 -16.92 -26.92 23.06
N ASP A 127 -16.22 -27.88 23.66
CA ASP A 127 -16.37 -29.30 23.34
C ASP A 127 -17.54 -29.87 24.17
N PHE A 128 -18.66 -30.11 23.51
CA PHE A 128 -19.85 -30.67 24.15
C PHE A 128 -19.71 -32.16 24.53
N GLN A 129 -18.74 -32.88 23.96
CA GLN A 129 -18.50 -34.29 24.29
C GLN A 129 -17.78 -34.42 25.63
N ASN A 130 -16.79 -33.54 25.87
CA ASN A 130 -15.97 -33.57 27.08
C ASN A 130 -16.36 -32.49 28.12
N GLY A 131 -17.26 -31.57 27.76
CA GLY A 131 -17.77 -30.54 28.66
C GLY A 131 -16.77 -29.45 29.01
N GLU A 132 -15.83 -29.16 28.12
CA GLU A 132 -14.72 -28.22 28.38
C GLU A 132 -14.53 -27.17 27.27
N TRP A 133 -13.85 -26.07 27.62
CA TRP A 133 -13.44 -25.06 26.65
C TRP A 133 -12.03 -25.38 26.16
N ILE A 134 -11.90 -25.64 24.86
CA ILE A 134 -10.61 -25.88 24.20
C ILE A 134 -10.22 -24.70 23.32
N PRO A 135 -8.91 -24.44 23.13
CA PRO A 135 -8.46 -23.44 22.15
C PRO A 135 -9.05 -23.73 20.78
N SER A 136 -9.55 -22.68 20.11
CA SER A 136 -10.01 -22.81 18.73
C SER A 136 -8.89 -23.40 17.88
N ALA A 137 -9.26 -24.34 17.00
CA ALA A 137 -8.37 -24.98 16.03
C ALA A 137 -8.20 -24.15 14.74
N ASN A 138 -9.01 -23.11 14.54
CA ASN A 138 -8.90 -22.15 13.45
C ASN A 138 -8.90 -20.71 13.99
N PRO A 139 -8.33 -19.73 13.27
CA PRO A 139 -8.45 -18.33 13.65
C PRO A 139 -9.92 -17.89 13.57
N VAL A 140 -10.30 -16.95 14.45
CA VAL A 140 -11.63 -16.35 14.49
C VAL A 140 -11.62 -14.97 13.85
N GLY A 141 -12.77 -14.55 13.32
CA GLY A 141 -12.94 -13.21 12.80
C GLY A 141 -12.96 -12.16 13.90
N LEU A 142 -12.40 -10.98 13.60
CA LEU A 142 -12.35 -9.81 14.46
C LEU A 142 -13.05 -8.62 13.79
N ASN A 143 -13.47 -7.66 14.61
CA ASN A 143 -14.34 -6.55 14.21
C ASN A 143 -13.59 -5.25 13.83
N GLY A 144 -12.27 -5.29 13.63
CA GLY A 144 -11.44 -4.11 13.39
C GLY A 144 -10.98 -3.38 14.66
N SER A 145 -11.56 -3.69 15.82
CA SER A 145 -11.22 -3.12 17.13
C SER A 145 -10.76 -4.18 18.15
N GLY A 146 -10.42 -5.37 17.67
CA GLY A 146 -9.95 -6.49 18.48
C GLY A 146 -11.06 -7.40 19.01
N GLY A 147 -12.33 -7.00 18.95
CA GLY A 147 -13.44 -7.83 19.42
C GLY A 147 -13.74 -8.98 18.45
N GLN A 148 -14.07 -10.16 18.99
CA GLN A 148 -14.44 -11.32 18.19
C GLN A 148 -15.78 -11.10 17.47
N THR A 149 -15.88 -11.55 16.23
CA THR A 149 -17.13 -11.64 15.48
C THR A 149 -17.67 -13.07 15.51
N GLY A 150 -18.99 -13.23 15.44
CA GLY A 150 -19.65 -14.52 15.23
C GLY A 150 -19.80 -14.89 13.74
N GLY A 151 -19.03 -14.25 12.85
CA GLY A 151 -19.24 -14.29 11.41
C GLY A 151 -18.02 -13.79 10.63
N TYR A 152 -18.25 -13.06 9.54
CA TYR A 152 -17.16 -12.57 8.69
C TYR A 152 -16.24 -11.59 9.43
N PRO A 153 -14.92 -11.66 9.20
CA PRO A 153 -13.98 -10.68 9.74
C PRO A 153 -14.14 -9.32 9.07
N ALA A 154 -13.74 -8.26 9.77
CA ALA A 154 -13.50 -6.97 9.15
C ALA A 154 -12.34 -7.06 8.14
N ILE A 155 -12.25 -6.13 7.19
CA ILE A 155 -11.10 -5.99 6.31
C ILE A 155 -10.24 -4.82 6.81
N LEU A 156 -8.98 -5.10 7.13
CA LEU A 156 -7.98 -4.09 7.46
C LEU A 156 -7.28 -3.64 6.19
N GLU A 157 -7.39 -2.36 5.87
CA GLU A 157 -6.59 -1.75 4.82
C GLU A 157 -5.25 -1.27 5.38
N ARG A 158 -4.15 -1.83 4.87
CA ARG A 158 -2.79 -1.58 5.36
C ARG A 158 -1.88 -1.12 4.23
N ARG A 159 -1.49 0.15 4.27
CA ARG A 159 -0.55 0.72 3.30
C ARG A 159 0.89 0.33 3.65
N VAL A 160 1.58 -0.42 2.81
CA VAL A 160 2.95 -0.91 3.09
C VAL A 160 4.05 -0.06 2.45
N VAL A 161 3.67 0.94 1.67
CA VAL A 161 4.56 1.84 0.93
C VAL A 161 4.23 3.30 1.22
N PRO A 162 5.19 4.23 1.15
CA PRO A 162 4.90 5.65 1.33
C PRO A 162 4.03 6.21 0.19
N GLU A 163 3.39 7.35 0.42
CA GLU A 163 2.52 8.02 -0.56
C GLU A 163 3.01 9.42 -0.91
N THR A 164 2.61 9.91 -2.08
CA THR A 164 2.80 11.31 -2.49
C THR A 164 1.78 11.70 -3.57
N SER A 165 1.59 13.00 -3.79
CA SER A 165 0.71 13.49 -4.86
C SER A 165 1.35 13.25 -6.22
N PHE A 166 0.71 12.42 -7.06
CA PHE A 166 1.18 12.15 -8.41
C PHE A 166 0.78 13.25 -9.38
N THR A 167 -0.35 13.93 -9.17
CA THR A 167 -0.70 15.10 -9.99
C THR A 167 0.28 16.25 -9.76
N GLY A 168 0.76 16.44 -8.53
CA GLY A 168 1.80 17.42 -8.21
C GLY A 168 3.17 17.08 -8.82
N LEU A 169 3.51 15.80 -8.94
CA LEU A 169 4.78 15.34 -9.50
C LEU A 169 4.80 15.26 -11.02
N PHE A 170 3.80 14.63 -11.60
CA PHE A 170 3.74 14.29 -13.03
C PHE A 170 2.77 15.16 -13.83
N GLY A 171 2.03 16.05 -13.16
CA GLY A 171 0.92 16.81 -13.76
C GLY A 171 -0.35 15.95 -13.90
N SER A 172 -1.37 16.54 -14.51
CA SER A 172 -2.60 15.82 -14.85
C SER A 172 -2.56 15.43 -16.34
N PRO A 173 -2.53 14.15 -16.69
CA PRO A 173 -2.67 13.73 -18.08
C PRO A 173 -4.01 14.23 -18.64
N PRO A 174 -4.07 14.62 -19.93
CA PRO A 174 -5.36 14.88 -20.57
C PRO A 174 -6.19 13.59 -20.53
N GLY A 175 -7.44 13.72 -20.06
CA GLY A 175 -8.43 12.64 -20.04
C GLY A 175 -9.02 12.34 -21.41
#